data_AF-A0A2W1K594-F1
#
_entry.id   AF-A0A2W1K594-F1
#
_cell.length_a   1.000
_cell.length_b   1.000
_cell.length_c   1.000
_cell.angle_alpha   90.00
_cell.angle_beta   90.00
_cell.angle_gamma   90.00
#
_symmetry.space_group_name_H-M   'P 1'
#
loop_
_entity.id
_entity.type
_entity.pdbx_description
1 polymer ?
#
loop_
_entity_poly.entity_id
_entity_poly.type
_entity_poly.pdbx_seq_one_letter_code
_entity_poly.pdbx_strand_id
1 'polypeptide(L)'
;MDKSTIIDGILRIVTAKNKNYLGKLCKNTVITQDAFAEFIRVYQAKVLPWNHLISYRDFLPKYLEFTLKDSSNFPDLSIGPPEKEQVKTMMKWYQLLRDRRYLVGHMFYSPDHRNWQFFYFDNRDLNRYDNHYKCGPHVHLINYLWPEHTPATIWKKFTDGNPNMKGAVHIQFSRVTSDPK
;
A
#
# COMPACT_ATOMS: atom_id res chain seq x y z
N MET A 1 13.58 -5.26 -19.53
CA MET A 1 13.24 -6.53 -18.83
C MET A 1 11.97 -7.04 -19.49
N ASP A 2 11.94 -8.26 -19.99
CA ASP A 2 10.79 -8.80 -20.72
C ASP A 2 9.58 -8.98 -19.78
N LYS A 3 8.36 -8.74 -20.27
CA LYS A 3 7.11 -8.86 -19.50
C LYS A 3 6.93 -10.27 -18.93
N SER A 4 7.38 -11.31 -19.66
CA SER A 4 7.31 -12.70 -19.19
C SER A 4 8.15 -12.91 -17.91
N THR A 5 9.30 -12.22 -17.80
CA THR A 5 10.22 -12.34 -16.68
C THR A 5 9.70 -11.67 -15.40
N ILE A 6 8.86 -10.64 -15.52
CA ILE A 6 8.31 -9.91 -14.36
C ILE A 6 7.13 -10.67 -13.75
N ILE A 7 6.25 -11.24 -14.59
CA ILE A 7 5.18 -12.13 -14.11
C ILE A 7 5.79 -13.37 -13.43
N ASP A 8 6.87 -13.93 -13.98
CA ASP A 8 7.64 -15.00 -13.32
C ASP A 8 8.13 -14.57 -11.92
N GLY A 9 8.59 -13.33 -11.77
CA GLY A 9 8.98 -12.78 -10.47
C GLY A 9 7.86 -12.78 -9.42
N ILE A 10 6.66 -12.33 -9.79
CA ILE A 10 5.50 -12.33 -8.89
C ILE A 10 5.08 -13.77 -8.56
N LEU A 11 5.03 -14.66 -9.56
CA LEU A 11 4.68 -16.07 -9.38
C LEU A 11 5.66 -16.78 -8.43
N ARG A 12 6.96 -16.52 -8.55
CA ARG A 12 7.98 -17.04 -7.64
C ARG A 12 7.79 -16.53 -6.21
N ILE A 13 7.42 -15.26 -6.03
CA ILE A 13 7.12 -14.69 -4.71
C ILE A 13 5.93 -15.41 -4.07
N VAL A 14 4.82 -15.56 -4.79
CA VAL A 14 3.59 -16.14 -4.21
C VAL A 14 3.64 -17.66 -4.04
N THR A 15 4.60 -18.33 -4.67
CA THR A 15 4.83 -19.78 -4.51
C THR A 15 5.95 -20.11 -3.54
N ALA A 16 6.67 -19.11 -3.02
CA ALA A 16 7.78 -19.27 -2.08
C ALA A 16 7.36 -20.06 -0.83
N LYS A 17 8.16 -21.05 -0.43
CA LYS A 17 7.82 -22.02 0.64
C LYS A 17 8.38 -21.71 2.02
N ASN A 18 9.25 -20.71 2.15
CA ASN A 18 9.82 -20.31 3.43
C ASN A 18 10.17 -18.82 3.44
N LYS A 19 10.16 -18.20 4.64
CA LYS A 19 10.35 -16.76 4.81
C LYS A 19 11.73 -16.29 4.33
N ASN A 20 12.78 -17.08 4.51
CA ASN A 20 14.15 -16.72 4.11
C ASN A 20 14.26 -16.60 2.58
N TYR A 21 13.71 -17.57 1.84
CA TYR A 21 13.68 -17.55 0.39
C TYR A 21 12.78 -16.44 -0.14
N LEU A 22 11.60 -16.26 0.46
CA LEU A 22 10.70 -15.14 0.14
C LEU A 22 11.42 -13.80 0.28
N GLY A 23 12.12 -13.56 1.39
CA GLY A 23 12.87 -12.32 1.61
C GLY A 23 13.93 -12.06 0.54
N LYS A 24 14.65 -13.11 0.10
CA LYS A 24 15.62 -13.01 -1.01
C LYS A 24 14.93 -12.67 -2.34
N LEU A 25 13.78 -13.27 -2.64
CA LEU A 25 13.01 -12.96 -3.84
C LEU A 25 12.52 -11.51 -3.82
N CYS A 26 11.90 -11.07 -2.73
CA CYS A 26 11.37 -9.71 -2.59
C CYS A 26 12.46 -8.65 -2.75
N LYS A 27 13.67 -8.88 -2.21
CA LYS A 27 14.81 -7.97 -2.34
C LYS A 27 15.32 -7.82 -3.78
N ASN A 28 15.21 -8.88 -4.58
CA ASN A 28 15.78 -8.95 -5.92
C ASN A 28 14.73 -8.79 -7.03
N THR A 29 13.48 -8.53 -6.67
CA THR A 29 12.37 -8.41 -7.62
C THR A 29 11.85 -6.98 -7.64
N VAL A 30 11.69 -6.43 -8.84
CA VAL A 30 10.94 -5.19 -9.06
C VAL A 30 9.60 -5.55 -9.69
N ILE A 31 8.51 -5.25 -8.99
CA ILE A 31 7.16 -5.41 -9.53
C ILE A 31 6.79 -4.13 -10.26
N THR A 32 6.45 -4.21 -11.54
CA THR A 32 5.89 -3.06 -12.27
C THR A 32 4.38 -2.98 -12.06
N GLN A 33 3.83 -1.77 -12.19
CA GLN A 33 2.38 -1.57 -12.14
C GLN A 33 1.65 -2.44 -13.17
N ASP A 34 2.16 -2.52 -14.40
CA ASP A 34 1.58 -3.34 -15.46
C ASP A 34 1.60 -4.83 -15.12
N ALA A 35 2.71 -5.34 -14.57
CA ALA A 35 2.80 -6.74 -14.18
C ALA A 35 1.89 -7.08 -13.01
N PHE A 36 1.74 -6.16 -12.04
CA PHE A 36 0.81 -6.35 -10.93
C PHE A 36 -0.66 -6.29 -11.38
N ALA A 37 -0.98 -5.40 -12.32
CA ALA A 37 -2.30 -5.33 -12.94
C ALA A 37 -2.62 -6.60 -13.74
N GLU A 38 -1.64 -7.11 -14.50
CA GLU A 38 -1.79 -8.36 -15.25
C GLU A 38 -1.96 -9.56 -14.31
N PHE A 39 -1.19 -9.60 -13.23
CA PHE A 39 -1.35 -10.60 -12.17
C PHE A 39 -2.78 -10.61 -11.61
N ILE A 40 -3.36 -9.43 -11.31
CA ILE A 40 -4.75 -9.30 -10.87
C ILE A 40 -5.72 -9.86 -11.93
N ARG A 41 -5.53 -9.52 -13.21
CA ARG A 41 -6.38 -9.99 -14.31
C ARG A 41 -6.35 -11.51 -14.47
N VAL A 42 -5.19 -12.13 -14.35
CA VAL A 42 -5.03 -13.60 -14.41
C VAL A 42 -5.88 -14.29 -13.33
N TYR A 43 -5.97 -13.73 -12.12
CA TYR A 43 -6.88 -14.26 -11.10
C TYR A 43 -8.35 -14.05 -11.43
N GLN A 44 -8.72 -12.86 -11.92
CA GLN A 44 -10.11 -12.56 -12.30
C GLN A 44 -10.60 -13.48 -13.43
N ALA A 45 -9.70 -13.85 -14.34
CA ALA A 45 -9.96 -14.82 -15.39
C ALA A 45 -10.06 -16.28 -14.90
N LYS A 46 -9.93 -16.53 -13.58
CA LYS A 46 -9.95 -17.87 -12.94
C LYS A 46 -8.94 -18.87 -13.52
N VAL A 47 -7.85 -18.36 -14.08
CA VAL A 47 -6.72 -19.19 -14.55
C VAL A 47 -6.02 -19.85 -13.36
N LEU A 48 -6.03 -19.18 -12.21
CA LEU A 48 -5.52 -19.70 -10.94
C LEU A 48 -6.69 -19.97 -9.98
N PRO A 49 -6.64 -21.03 -9.16
CA PRO A 49 -7.73 -21.42 -8.26
C PRO A 49 -7.76 -20.57 -6.99
N TRP A 50 -7.46 -19.27 -7.08
CA TRP A 50 -7.44 -18.36 -5.93
C TRP A 50 -8.54 -17.31 -6.07
N ASN A 51 -9.11 -16.94 -4.94
CA ASN A 51 -10.01 -15.81 -4.81
C ASN A 51 -9.21 -14.52 -4.63
N HIS A 52 -9.80 -13.38 -5.01
CA HIS A 52 -9.20 -12.05 -4.87
C HIS A 52 -10.18 -11.09 -4.19
N LEU A 53 -9.69 -10.35 -3.19
CA LEU A 53 -10.38 -9.22 -2.57
C LEU A 53 -9.52 -7.97 -2.68
N ILE A 54 -10.17 -6.82 -2.86
CA ILE A 54 -9.54 -5.51 -2.87
C ILE A 54 -10.29 -4.56 -1.95
N SER A 55 -9.54 -3.74 -1.22
CA SER A 55 -10.07 -2.65 -0.42
C SER A 55 -9.24 -1.41 -0.67
N TYR A 56 -9.92 -0.29 -0.85
CA TYR A 56 -9.34 1.05 -0.91
C TYR A 56 -10.03 1.91 0.14
N ARG A 57 -9.26 2.72 0.87
CA ARG A 57 -9.82 3.65 1.86
C ARG A 57 -8.87 4.77 2.21
N ASP A 58 -9.43 5.90 2.60
CA ASP A 58 -8.69 6.95 3.27
C ASP A 58 -8.56 6.61 4.77
N PHE A 59 -7.34 6.73 5.27
CA PHE A 59 -7.08 6.81 6.70
C PHE A 59 -6.82 8.26 7.08
N LEU A 60 -7.73 8.78 7.89
CA LEU A 60 -7.68 10.10 8.49
C LEU A 60 -7.50 9.96 10.00
N PRO A 61 -6.38 10.44 10.58
CA PRO A 61 -6.25 10.48 12.04
C PRO A 61 -7.37 11.32 12.65
N LYS A 62 -8.12 10.77 13.62
CA LYS A 62 -9.28 11.45 14.24
C LYS A 62 -8.95 12.85 14.77
N TYR A 63 -7.76 13.06 15.33
CA TYR A 63 -7.33 14.36 15.85
C TYR A 63 -7.04 15.40 14.76
N LEU A 64 -7.01 15.00 13.48
CA LEU A 64 -6.82 15.87 12.31
C LEU A 64 -8.09 16.03 11.47
N GLU A 65 -9.23 15.52 11.94
CA GLU A 65 -10.50 15.71 11.25
C GLU A 65 -10.78 17.20 11.08
N PHE A 66 -10.89 17.64 9.83
CA PHE A 66 -11.04 19.04 9.47
C PHE A 66 -12.52 19.38 9.46
N THR A 67 -12.91 20.28 10.35
CA THR A 67 -14.31 20.61 10.63
C THR A 67 -14.74 21.88 9.90
N LEU A 68 -16.06 22.15 9.86
CA LEU A 68 -16.59 23.42 9.34
C LEU A 68 -16.03 24.64 10.09
N LYS A 69 -15.75 24.50 11.40
CA LYS A 69 -15.12 25.56 12.20
C LYS A 69 -13.68 25.81 11.76
N ASP A 70 -12.95 24.76 11.40
CA ASP A 70 -11.60 24.93 10.85
C ASP A 70 -11.68 25.64 9.49
N SER A 71 -12.63 25.26 8.63
CA SER A 71 -12.87 25.93 7.34
C SER A 71 -13.20 27.43 7.49
N SER A 72 -14.06 27.81 8.44
CA SER A 72 -14.39 29.22 8.68
C SER A 72 -13.22 30.04 9.23
N ASN A 73 -12.24 29.37 9.84
CA ASN A 73 -11.04 29.98 10.40
C ASN A 73 -9.84 29.91 9.46
N PHE A 74 -10.02 29.51 8.20
CA PHE A 74 -8.92 29.51 7.23
C PHE A 74 -8.58 30.96 6.86
N PRO A 75 -7.30 31.37 6.86
CA PRO A 75 -6.96 32.76 6.64
C PRO A 75 -7.16 33.19 5.19
N ASP A 76 -7.73 34.38 5.01
CA ASP A 76 -7.62 35.14 3.78
C ASP A 76 -6.35 35.99 3.83
N LEU A 77 -5.32 35.56 3.11
CA LEU A 77 -4.01 36.22 3.07
C LEU A 77 -4.04 37.56 2.33
N SER A 78 -5.14 37.93 1.69
CA SER A 78 -5.30 39.24 1.05
C SER A 78 -5.61 40.37 2.03
N ILE A 79 -6.06 40.03 3.26
CA ILE A 79 -6.54 41.00 4.27
C ILE A 79 -5.44 41.35 5.29
N GLY A 80 -4.34 40.60 5.32
CA GLY A 80 -3.22 40.83 6.24
C GLY A 80 -2.61 39.53 6.77
N PRO A 81 -1.68 39.62 7.75
CA PRO A 81 -1.09 38.44 8.36
C PRO A 81 -2.15 37.65 9.15
N PRO A 82 -2.05 36.31 9.20
CA PRO A 82 -3.03 35.48 9.87
C PRO A 82 -2.98 35.63 11.40
N GLU A 83 -4.14 35.64 12.03
CA GLU A 83 -4.27 35.58 13.48
C GLU A 83 -3.84 34.21 14.04
N LYS A 84 -3.57 34.15 15.35
CA LYS A 84 -3.10 32.93 16.03
C LYS A 84 -3.95 31.69 15.77
N GLU A 85 -5.28 31.84 15.78
CA GLU A 85 -6.18 30.70 15.52
C GLU A 85 -6.19 30.28 14.05
N GLN A 86 -6.04 31.24 13.12
CA GLN A 86 -5.91 30.95 11.69
C GLN A 86 -4.60 30.20 11.39
N VAL A 87 -3.49 30.59 12.05
CA VAL A 87 -2.22 29.87 11.99
C VAL A 87 -2.38 28.43 12.49
N LYS A 88 -3.08 28.20 13.61
CA LYS A 88 -3.36 26.84 14.10
C LYS A 88 -4.17 26.02 13.09
N THR A 89 -5.19 26.60 12.48
CA THR A 89 -5.98 25.97 11.41
C THR A 89 -5.09 25.59 10.22
N MET A 90 -4.22 26.50 9.76
CA MET A 90 -3.27 26.20 8.69
C MET A 90 -2.34 25.05 9.07
N MET A 91 -1.78 25.05 10.28
CA MET A 91 -0.90 23.98 10.75
C MET A 91 -1.63 22.63 10.82
N LYS A 92 -2.88 22.61 11.28
CA LYS A 92 -3.73 21.41 11.25
C LYS A 92 -3.97 20.93 9.82
N TRP A 93 -4.23 21.84 8.87
CA TRP A 93 -4.38 21.51 7.45
C TRP A 93 -3.10 20.91 6.85
N TYR A 94 -1.94 21.51 7.10
CA TYR A 94 -0.65 20.95 6.67
C TYR A 94 -0.40 19.59 7.30
N GLN A 95 -0.71 19.42 8.59
CA GLN A 95 -0.57 18.14 9.26
C GLN A 95 -1.54 17.10 8.69
N LEU A 96 -2.76 17.49 8.33
CA LEU A 96 -3.73 16.63 7.65
C LEU A 96 -3.20 16.12 6.31
N LEU A 97 -2.71 17.01 5.45
CA LEU A 97 -2.08 16.63 4.18
C LEU A 97 -0.84 15.76 4.42
N ARG A 98 -0.08 16.12 5.46
CA ARG A 98 0.95 15.37 6.19
C ARG A 98 0.60 13.90 6.37
N ASP A 99 -0.45 13.69 7.13
CA ASP A 99 -0.68 12.47 7.90
C ASP A 99 -1.83 11.62 7.33
N ARG A 100 -2.65 12.14 6.40
CA ARG A 100 -3.62 11.36 5.63
C ARG A 100 -2.92 10.30 4.78
N ARG A 101 -3.53 9.12 4.66
CA ARG A 101 -3.01 8.00 3.87
C ARG A 101 -4.14 7.42 3.02
N TYR A 102 -3.88 7.22 1.74
CA TYR A 102 -4.78 6.46 0.87
C TYR A 102 -4.26 5.03 0.80
N LEU A 103 -4.93 4.12 1.51
CA LEU A 103 -4.52 2.73 1.69
C LEU A 103 -5.18 1.85 0.63
N VAL A 104 -4.40 0.97 0.02
CA VAL A 104 -4.87 -0.05 -0.92
C VAL A 104 -4.36 -1.42 -0.47
N GLY A 105 -5.26 -2.41 -0.42
CA GLY A 105 -4.94 -3.77 -0.01
C GLY A 105 -5.54 -4.78 -0.99
N HIS A 106 -4.72 -5.73 -1.43
CA HIS A 106 -5.09 -6.85 -2.30
C HIS A 106 -4.83 -8.16 -1.54
N MET A 107 -5.88 -8.94 -1.33
CA MET A 107 -5.80 -10.28 -0.73
C MET A 107 -6.06 -11.33 -1.82
N PHE A 108 -5.11 -12.23 -2.02
CA PHE A 108 -5.27 -13.42 -2.86
C PHE A 108 -5.25 -14.65 -1.98
N TYR A 109 -6.16 -15.61 -2.16
CA TYR A 109 -6.22 -16.79 -1.28
C TYR A 109 -6.85 -18.02 -1.94
N SER A 110 -6.34 -19.20 -1.61
CA SER A 110 -6.94 -20.48 -2.00
C SER A 110 -8.28 -20.71 -1.27
N PRO A 111 -9.22 -21.50 -1.83
CA PRO A 111 -10.51 -21.81 -1.20
C PRO A 111 -10.42 -22.40 0.21
N ASP A 112 -9.34 -23.13 0.50
CA ASP A 112 -9.07 -23.71 1.83
C ASP A 112 -8.33 -22.75 2.77
N HIS A 113 -8.04 -21.52 2.33
CA HIS A 113 -7.33 -20.46 3.05
C HIS A 113 -5.90 -20.81 3.48
N ARG A 114 -5.32 -21.94 3.03
CA ARG A 114 -3.98 -22.38 3.44
C ARG A 114 -2.86 -21.62 2.71
N ASN A 115 -3.14 -21.15 1.50
CA ASN A 115 -2.22 -20.29 0.77
C ASN A 115 -2.91 -18.96 0.53
N TRP A 116 -2.33 -17.90 1.09
CA TRP A 116 -2.85 -16.54 0.94
C TRP A 116 -1.69 -15.55 0.85
N GLN A 117 -1.91 -14.46 0.12
CA GLN A 117 -0.96 -13.39 -0.15
C GLN A 117 -1.68 -12.06 0.04
N PHE A 118 -1.16 -11.21 0.91
CA PHE A 118 -1.69 -9.89 1.15
C PHE A 118 -0.67 -8.83 0.76
N PHE A 119 -0.95 -8.16 -0.36
CA PHE A 119 -0.20 -7.01 -0.83
C PHE A 119 -0.89 -5.74 -0.38
N TYR A 120 -0.16 -4.80 0.21
CA TYR A 120 -0.72 -3.50 0.55
C TYR A 120 0.28 -2.39 0.36
N PHE A 121 -0.23 -1.19 0.15
CA PHE A 121 0.55 0.02 0.02
C PHE A 121 -0.33 1.23 0.31
N ASP A 122 0.30 2.37 0.58
CA ASP A 122 -0.35 3.67 0.55
C ASP A 122 0.24 4.61 -0.51
N ASN A 123 -0.32 5.81 -0.61
CA ASN A 123 0.15 6.84 -1.53
C ASN A 123 1.62 7.27 -1.31
N ARG A 124 2.16 7.10 -0.09
CA ARG A 124 3.54 7.44 0.26
C ARG A 124 4.52 6.31 -0.03
N ASP A 125 4.10 5.07 0.20
CA ASP A 125 4.86 3.86 -0.16
C ASP A 125 5.23 3.89 -1.65
N LEU A 126 4.37 4.49 -2.48
CA LEU A 126 4.55 4.61 -3.92
C LEU A 126 5.21 5.92 -4.39
N ASN A 127 5.50 6.85 -3.47
CA ASN A 127 6.20 8.10 -3.77
C ASN A 127 7.72 7.91 -3.67
N ARG A 128 8.50 8.66 -4.46
CA ARG A 128 9.97 8.71 -4.32
C ARG A 128 10.41 9.66 -3.21
N TYR A 129 9.65 10.72 -2.97
CA TYR A 129 9.94 11.71 -1.95
C TYR A 129 9.52 11.20 -0.57
N ASP A 130 10.39 11.37 0.44
CA ASP A 130 10.16 10.98 1.84
C ASP A 130 9.71 9.52 2.02
N ASN A 131 10.30 8.61 1.25
CA ASN A 131 10.01 7.17 1.33
C ASN A 131 10.85 6.51 2.42
N HIS A 132 10.23 5.76 3.32
CA HIS A 132 10.94 5.07 4.41
C HIS A 132 11.77 3.87 3.93
N TYR A 133 11.50 3.36 2.73
CA TYR A 133 12.26 2.28 2.13
C TYR A 133 13.38 2.83 1.25
N LYS A 134 14.62 2.41 1.53
CA LYS A 134 15.82 2.92 0.86
C LYS A 134 15.86 2.71 -0.66
N CYS A 135 15.14 1.71 -1.18
CA CYS A 135 15.07 1.45 -2.63
C CYS A 135 13.93 2.23 -3.33
N GLY A 136 13.24 3.12 -2.62
CA GLY A 136 12.21 3.99 -3.15
C GLY A 136 10.81 3.36 -3.14
N PRO A 137 9.98 3.64 -4.16
CA PRO A 137 8.61 3.14 -4.23
C PRO A 137 8.51 1.62 -4.05
N HIS A 138 7.56 1.16 -3.25
CA HIS A 138 7.43 -0.24 -2.89
C HIS A 138 6.01 -0.65 -2.52
N VAL A 139 5.79 -1.96 -2.46
CA VAL A 139 4.60 -2.58 -1.87
C VAL A 139 5.02 -3.47 -0.72
N HIS A 140 4.13 -3.61 0.26
CA HIS A 140 4.30 -4.51 1.39
C HIS A 140 3.66 -5.86 1.07
N LEU A 141 4.28 -6.94 1.54
CA LEU A 141 3.73 -8.29 1.47
C LEU A 141 3.74 -8.96 2.85
N ILE A 142 2.60 -9.54 3.21
CA ILE A 142 2.45 -10.52 4.27
C ILE A 142 1.70 -11.70 3.68
N ASN A 143 2.08 -12.93 4.02
CA ASN A 143 1.45 -14.12 3.44
C ASN A 143 1.34 -15.28 4.44
N TYR A 144 0.88 -16.43 3.94
CA TYR A 144 0.70 -17.66 4.71
C TYR A 144 1.93 -18.16 5.48
N LEU A 145 3.12 -17.65 5.19
CA LEU A 145 4.32 -17.98 5.94
C LEU A 145 4.36 -17.31 7.32
N TRP A 146 3.48 -16.34 7.63
CA TRP A 146 3.35 -15.71 8.96
C TRP A 146 2.33 -16.48 9.82
N PRO A 147 2.78 -17.42 10.69
CA PRO A 147 1.89 -18.31 11.45
C PRO A 147 0.96 -17.60 12.43
N GLU A 148 1.31 -16.38 12.85
CA GLU A 148 0.51 -15.54 13.73
C GLU A 148 -0.69 -14.87 13.02
N HIS A 149 -0.84 -15.12 11.71
CA HIS A 149 -1.81 -14.45 10.86
C HIS A 149 -2.65 -15.44 10.05
N THR A 150 -3.92 -15.09 9.90
CA THR A 150 -4.86 -15.71 8.96
C THR A 150 -5.31 -14.64 7.95
N PRO A 151 -5.79 -15.03 6.75
CA PRO A 151 -6.27 -14.04 5.78
C PRO A 151 -7.40 -13.18 6.37
N ALA A 152 -8.31 -13.78 7.14
CA ALA A 152 -9.40 -13.06 7.81
C ALA A 152 -8.88 -12.03 8.83
N THR A 153 -7.92 -12.39 9.67
CA THR A 153 -7.36 -11.46 10.67
C THR A 153 -6.61 -10.29 10.04
N ILE A 154 -5.84 -10.55 8.98
CA ILE A 154 -5.11 -9.50 8.26
C ILE A 154 -6.07 -8.60 7.51
N TRP A 155 -7.07 -9.19 6.86
CA TRP A 155 -8.11 -8.44 6.16
C TRP A 155 -8.84 -7.50 7.11
N LYS A 156 -9.33 -8.01 8.24
CA LYS A 156 -10.01 -7.20 9.26
C LYS A 156 -9.11 -6.10 9.83
N LYS A 157 -7.84 -6.42 10.12
CA LYS A 157 -6.85 -5.42 10.60
C LYS A 157 -6.62 -4.31 9.57
N PHE A 158 -6.64 -4.66 8.28
CA PHE A 158 -6.49 -3.69 7.21
C PHE A 158 -7.74 -2.82 7.03
N THR A 159 -8.94 -3.40 7.04
CA THR A 159 -10.19 -2.68 6.77
C THR A 159 -10.60 -1.78 7.95
N ASP A 160 -10.35 -2.21 9.18
CA ASP A 160 -10.97 -1.57 10.36
C ASP A 160 -10.00 -0.67 11.15
N GLY A 161 -8.70 -0.67 10.81
CA GLY A 161 -7.66 -0.08 11.66
C GLY A 161 -6.82 1.03 11.02
N ASN A 162 -5.68 1.36 11.65
CA ASN A 162 -4.53 1.99 11.00
C ASN A 162 -3.45 0.91 10.85
N PRO A 163 -3.31 0.26 9.69
CA PRO A 163 -2.45 -0.90 9.55
C PRO A 163 -1.00 -0.47 9.67
N ASN A 164 -0.45 -0.62 10.87
CA ASN A 164 0.97 -0.88 11.07
C ASN A 164 1.11 -2.40 11.21
N MET A 165 1.26 -3.08 10.07
CA MET A 165 1.47 -4.52 10.04
C MET A 165 2.97 -4.80 10.14
N LYS A 166 3.46 -4.84 11.39
CA LYS A 166 4.87 -5.14 11.67
C LYS A 166 5.27 -6.46 11.00
N GLY A 167 6.47 -6.47 10.42
CA GLY A 167 7.07 -7.67 9.86
C GLY A 167 6.71 -7.95 8.40
N ALA A 168 5.97 -7.07 7.72
CA ALA A 168 5.82 -7.16 6.27
C ALA A 168 7.18 -7.06 5.56
N VAL A 169 7.30 -7.75 4.42
CA VAL A 169 8.46 -7.61 3.54
C VAL A 169 8.17 -6.55 2.47
N HIS A 170 9.16 -5.72 2.18
CA HIS A 170 9.07 -4.72 1.11
C HIS A 170 9.48 -5.36 -0.22
N ILE A 171 8.73 -5.05 -1.27
CA ILE A 171 9.05 -5.39 -2.66
C ILE A 171 9.12 -4.09 -3.45
N GLN A 172 10.22 -3.84 -4.15
CA GLN A 172 10.36 -2.63 -4.95
C GLN A 172 9.27 -2.58 -6.02
N PHE A 173 8.67 -1.40 -6.20
CA PHE A 173 7.55 -1.19 -7.11
C PHE A 173 7.87 -0.09 -8.12
N SER A 174 7.64 -0.35 -9.41
CA SER A 174 7.85 0.64 -10.47
C SER A 174 6.54 1.03 -11.12
N ARG A 175 6.21 2.32 -11.03
CA ARG A 175 5.10 2.96 -11.78
C ARG A 175 5.50 3.38 -13.19
N VAL A 176 6.78 3.28 -13.55
CA VAL A 176 7.25 3.62 -14.89
C VAL A 176 6.68 2.55 -15.82
N THR A 177 5.58 2.86 -16.49
CA THR A 177 5.30 2.33 -17.82
C THR A 177 6.58 2.56 -18.61
N SER A 178 7.11 1.55 -19.27
CA SER A 178 8.34 1.65 -20.05
C SER A 178 8.30 2.86 -20.99
N ASP A 179 8.75 4.02 -20.52
CA ASP A 179 9.11 5.14 -21.36
C ASP A 179 10.49 4.81 -21.90
N PRO A 180 10.68 4.85 -23.23
CA PRO A 180 11.98 4.65 -23.81
C PRO A 180 12.89 5.76 -23.29
N LYS A 181 14.06 5.37 -22.78
CA LYS A 181 15.21 6.27 -22.80
C LYS A 181 15.62 6.51 -24.24
#